data_AF-A0A7S1RQ21-F1
#
_entry.id   AF-A0A7S1RQ21-F1
#
_cell.length_a   1.000
_cell.length_b   1.000
_cell.length_c   1.000
_cell.angle_alpha   90.00
_cell.angle_beta   90.00
_cell.angle_gamma   90.00
#
_symmetry.space_group_name_H-M   'P 1'
#
loop_
_entity.id
_entity.type
_entity.pdbx_description
1 polymer ?
#
loop_
_entity_poly.entity_id
_entity_poly.type
_entity_poly.pdbx_seq_one_letter_code
_entity_poly.pdbx_strand_id
1 'polypeptide(L)'
;RLGAKGPGPKPEELLRISWRFVAEHRQRALTNLGFQRQVLLCARLGHRWPALGHRCSVWKTPTERRMAAFRAMVERVSGEAVGSWPELPLASQKRVIVYLRDGIMRQESKRQGLAFNLGSRDAIVRAEAKVREFAHKSKARILEREGLLRDC
;
A
#
# COMPACT_ATOMS: atom_id res chain seq x y z
N ARG A 1 20.90 29.64 21.10
CA ARG A 1 19.77 29.65 22.06
C ARG A 1 18.72 28.66 21.57
N LEU A 2 18.64 27.48 22.19
CA LEU A 2 17.66 26.45 21.85
C LEU A 2 16.34 26.82 22.54
N GLY A 3 15.39 27.38 21.78
CA GLY A 3 14.05 27.64 22.26
C GLY A 3 13.39 26.32 22.67
N ALA A 4 12.83 26.29 23.88
CA ALA A 4 12.13 25.13 24.43
C ALA A 4 11.06 24.65 23.44
N LYS A 5 11.22 23.45 22.90
CA LYS A 5 10.13 22.74 22.24
C LYS A 5 9.09 22.46 23.31
N GLY A 6 7.92 23.10 23.22
CA GLY A 6 6.77 22.74 24.02
C GLY A 6 6.47 21.25 23.95
N PRO A 7 5.67 20.70 24.87
CA PRO A 7 5.31 19.29 24.83
C PRO A 7 4.79 18.97 23.43
N GLY A 8 5.42 17.99 22.78
CA GLY A 8 4.99 17.54 21.46
C GLY A 8 3.51 17.15 21.47
N PRO A 9 2.86 17.09 20.29
CA PRO A 9 1.45 16.73 20.19
C PRO A 9 1.17 15.43 20.95
N LYS A 10 0.02 15.40 21.62
CA LYS A 10 -0.37 14.22 22.39
C LYS A 10 -0.55 13.01 21.45
N PRO A 11 -0.36 11.77 21.93
CA PRO A 11 -0.53 10.57 21.10
C PRO A 11 -1.87 10.51 20.35
N GLU A 12 -2.94 11.02 20.95
CA GLU A 12 -4.28 11.10 20.37
C GLU A 12 -4.35 12.12 19.21
N GLU A 13 -3.63 13.24 19.31
CA GLU A 13 -3.52 14.23 18.23
C GLU A 13 -2.72 13.67 17.06
N LEU A 14 -1.59 13.00 17.35
CA LEU A 14 -0.81 12.30 16.33
C LEU A 14 -1.63 11.23 15.62
N LEU A 15 -2.49 10.52 16.35
CA LEU A 15 -3.41 9.54 15.78
C LEU A 15 -4.46 10.21 14.88
N ARG A 16 -5.09 11.30 15.34
CA ARG A 16 -6.12 12.03 14.59
C ARG A 16 -5.56 12.63 13.29
N ILE A 17 -4.38 13.24 13.35
CA ILE A 17 -3.69 13.80 12.17
C ILE A 17 -3.32 12.68 11.19
N SER A 18 -2.76 11.57 11.68
CA SER A 18 -2.43 10.42 10.83
C SER A 18 -3.68 9.79 10.21
N TRP A 19 -4.79 9.72 10.94
CA TRP A 19 -6.05 9.22 10.43
C TRP A 19 -6.60 10.11 9.30
N ARG A 20 -6.65 11.43 9.51
CA ARG A 20 -7.11 12.40 8.49
C ARG A 20 -6.27 12.31 7.22
N PHE A 21 -4.94 12.36 7.35
CA PHE A 21 -4.02 12.25 6.22
C PHE A 21 -4.31 11.01 5.37
N VAL A 22 -4.58 9.88 6.02
CA VAL A 22 -4.83 8.61 5.34
C VAL A 22 -6.24 8.54 4.77
N ALA A 23 -7.25 9.04 5.48
CA ALA A 23 -8.61 9.13 4.99
C ALA A 23 -8.69 9.99 3.71
N GLU A 24 -7.97 11.12 3.68
CA GLU A 24 -7.84 12.02 2.52
C GLU A 24 -7.13 11.33 1.35
N HIS A 25 -6.02 10.63 1.61
CA HIS A 25 -5.28 9.89 0.57
C HIS A 25 -6.02 8.66 0.05
N ARG A 26 -6.85 8.03 0.88
CA ARG A 26 -7.61 6.82 0.53
C ARG A 26 -9.03 7.11 0.08
N GLN A 27 -9.50 8.36 0.21
CA GLN A 27 -10.87 8.80 -0.10
C GLN A 27 -11.93 7.91 0.57
N ARG A 28 -11.63 7.31 1.72
CA ARG A 28 -12.56 6.45 2.48
C ARG A 28 -12.17 6.36 3.96
N ALA A 29 -13.18 6.27 4.83
CA ALA A 29 -12.98 5.90 6.22
C ALA A 29 -12.64 4.40 6.32
N LEU A 30 -11.47 4.07 6.84
CA LEU A 30 -11.05 2.68 7.08
C LEU A 30 -11.09 2.42 8.59
N THR A 31 -11.90 1.45 9.01
CA THR A 31 -12.15 1.17 10.43
C THR A 31 -11.67 -0.22 10.88
N ASN A 32 -11.05 -1.02 10.01
CA ASN A 32 -10.58 -2.34 10.41
C ASN A 32 -9.34 -2.27 11.33
N LEU A 33 -9.22 -3.25 12.24
CA LEU A 33 -8.15 -3.35 13.23
C LEU A 33 -6.73 -3.29 12.63
N GLY A 34 -6.53 -3.89 11.45
CA GLY A 34 -5.24 -3.84 10.76
C GLY A 34 -4.86 -2.44 10.29
N PHE A 35 -5.85 -1.64 9.88
CA PHE A 35 -5.68 -0.25 9.52
C PHE A 35 -5.46 0.64 10.74
N GLN A 36 -6.24 0.46 11.82
CA GLN A 36 -6.05 1.17 13.08
C GLN A 36 -4.63 0.99 13.62
N ARG A 37 -4.09 -0.24 13.55
CA ARG A 37 -2.69 -0.54 13.90
C ARG A 37 -1.67 0.20 13.01
N GLN A 38 -1.93 0.30 11.71
CA GLN A 38 -1.06 1.04 10.79
C GLN A 38 -1.11 2.55 11.03
N VAL A 39 -2.28 3.12 11.35
CA VAL A 39 -2.43 4.54 11.70
C VAL A 39 -1.73 4.86 13.02
N LEU A 40 -1.91 4.03 14.06
CA LEU A 40 -1.18 4.13 15.32
C LEU A 40 0.33 4.09 15.11
N LEU A 41 0.80 3.23 14.20
CA LEU A 41 2.22 3.12 13.90
C LEU A 41 2.76 4.34 13.11
N CYS A 42 2.00 4.87 12.15
CA CYS A 42 2.34 6.14 11.48
C CYS A 42 2.43 7.29 12.48
N ALA A 43 1.46 7.38 13.40
CA ALA A 43 1.44 8.37 14.46
C ALA A 43 2.69 8.27 15.34
N ARG A 44 3.05 7.04 15.76
CA ARG A 44 4.27 6.77 16.54
C ARG A 44 5.55 7.10 15.79
N LEU A 45 5.56 7.02 14.46
CA LEU A 45 6.71 7.35 13.60
C LEU A 45 6.70 8.80 13.10
N GLY A 46 5.87 9.68 13.68
CA GLY A 46 5.82 11.10 13.36
C GLY A 46 5.26 11.40 11.97
N HIS A 47 4.12 10.79 11.63
CA HIS A 47 3.42 10.93 10.34
C HIS A 47 4.18 10.43 9.12
N ARG A 48 5.29 9.72 9.32
CA ARG A 48 5.94 9.01 8.23
C ARG A 48 5.10 7.77 7.93
N TRP A 49 4.37 7.80 6.81
CA TRP A 49 3.71 6.59 6.30
C TRP A 49 4.81 5.56 6.07
N PRO A 50 4.86 4.50 6.87
CA PRO A 50 6.09 3.78 6.97
C PRO A 50 6.18 2.85 5.76
N ALA A 51 7.28 2.95 5.02
CA ALA A 51 7.76 1.90 4.15
C ALA A 51 8.23 0.74 5.04
N LEU A 52 7.29 0.09 5.73
CA LEU A 52 7.59 -1.00 6.64
C LEU A 52 8.03 -2.18 5.79
N GLY A 53 9.33 -2.39 5.72
CA GLY A 53 9.88 -3.63 5.20
C GLY A 53 9.32 -4.83 5.96
N HIS A 54 9.31 -5.98 5.32
CA HIS A 54 8.86 -7.25 5.89
C HIS A 54 9.63 -7.69 7.16
N ARG A 55 10.81 -7.08 7.41
CA ARG A 55 11.63 -7.28 8.61
C ARG A 55 11.34 -6.29 9.75
N CYS A 56 10.36 -5.41 9.61
CA CYS A 56 10.04 -4.48 10.68
C CYS A 56 9.53 -5.25 11.92
N SER A 57 10.10 -4.96 13.09
CA SER A 57 9.80 -5.61 14.38
C SER A 57 8.33 -5.48 14.82
N VAL A 58 7.58 -4.60 14.15
CA VAL A 58 6.14 -4.43 14.34
C VAL A 58 5.33 -5.63 13.82
N TRP A 59 5.88 -6.44 12.91
CA TRP A 59 5.24 -7.64 12.36
C TRP A 59 5.52 -8.86 13.24
N LYS A 60 4.64 -9.08 14.23
CA LYS A 60 4.86 -10.09 15.26
C LYS A 60 4.59 -11.51 14.77
N THR A 61 3.60 -11.71 13.90
CA THR A 61 3.22 -13.05 13.43
C THR A 61 3.89 -13.44 12.11
N PRO A 62 4.12 -14.75 11.84
CA PRO A 62 4.61 -15.21 10.53
C PRO A 62 3.72 -14.77 9.37
N THR A 63 2.41 -14.75 9.57
CA THR A 63 1.44 -14.30 8.55
C THR A 63 1.58 -12.80 8.27
N GLU A 64 1.72 -11.95 9.28
CA GLU A 64 1.98 -10.52 9.08
C GLU A 64 3.29 -10.28 8.32
N ARG A 65 4.35 -11.05 8.61
CA ARG A 65 5.62 -10.97 7.87
C ARG A 65 5.47 -11.38 6.41
N ARG A 66 4.75 -12.47 6.12
CA ARG A 66 4.44 -12.90 4.75
C ARG A 66 3.60 -11.86 4.01
N MET A 67 2.57 -11.32 4.66
CA MET A 67 1.75 -10.24 4.11
C MET A 67 2.58 -9.00 3.78
N ALA A 68 3.49 -8.60 4.65
CA ALA A 68 4.36 -7.45 4.43
C ALA A 68 5.35 -7.69 3.28
N ALA A 69 5.95 -8.89 3.20
CA ALA A 69 6.84 -9.28 2.10
C ALA A 69 6.09 -9.28 0.76
N PHE A 70 4.90 -9.87 0.73
CA PHE A 70 4.05 -9.89 -0.44
C PHE A 70 3.63 -8.48 -0.86
N ARG A 71 3.20 -7.65 0.10
CA ARG A 71 2.85 -6.25 -0.15
C ARG A 71 4.02 -5.48 -0.80
N ALA A 72 5.24 -5.65 -0.29
CA ALA A 72 6.42 -4.99 -0.84
C ALA A 72 6.74 -5.46 -2.26
N MET A 73 6.63 -6.77 -2.54
CA MET A 73 6.78 -7.31 -3.89
C MET A 73 5.74 -6.72 -4.85
N VAL A 74 4.47 -6.72 -4.44
CA VAL A 74 3.38 -6.20 -5.28
C VAL A 74 3.58 -4.71 -5.56
N GLU A 75 4.01 -3.93 -4.57
CA GLU A 75 4.28 -2.50 -4.74
C GLU A 75 5.42 -2.24 -5.73
N ARG A 76 6.51 -3.02 -5.65
CA ARG A 76 7.62 -2.96 -6.63
C ARG A 76 7.14 -3.30 -8.04
N VAL A 77 6.51 -4.46 -8.23
CA VAL A 77 6.07 -4.92 -9.57
C VAL A 77 4.99 -4.00 -10.14
N SER A 78 4.12 -3.45 -9.30
CA SER A 78 3.15 -2.44 -9.74
C SER A 78 3.84 -1.14 -10.14
N GLY A 79 4.91 -0.74 -9.44
CA GLY A 79 5.74 0.40 -9.83
C GLY A 79 6.42 0.21 -11.18
N GLU A 80 6.99 -0.96 -11.44
CA GLU A 80 7.56 -1.34 -12.74
C GLU A 80 6.50 -1.26 -13.86
N ALA A 81 5.31 -1.85 -13.63
CA ALA A 81 4.23 -1.85 -14.61
C ALA A 81 3.67 -0.45 -14.87
N VAL A 82 3.46 0.34 -13.83
CA VAL A 82 2.91 1.70 -13.95
C VAL A 82 3.94 2.67 -14.53
N GLY A 83 5.22 2.49 -14.22
CA GLY A 83 6.30 3.31 -14.80
C GLY A 83 6.43 3.15 -16.31
N SER A 84 5.92 2.05 -16.88
CA SER A 84 5.88 1.84 -18.34
C SER A 84 4.59 2.35 -18.99
N TRP A 85 3.71 3.09 -18.28
CA TRP A 85 2.48 3.65 -18.84
C TRP A 85 2.70 5.13 -19.19
N PRO A 86 3.02 5.46 -20.46
CA PRO A 86 3.33 6.84 -20.85
C PRO A 86 2.16 7.80 -20.67
N GLU A 87 0.93 7.27 -20.67
CA GLU A 87 -0.29 8.06 -20.57
C GLU A 87 -0.55 8.56 -19.14
N LEU A 88 0.06 7.94 -18.13
CA LEU A 88 -0.28 8.19 -16.74
C LEU A 88 0.64 9.27 -16.11
N PRO A 89 0.09 10.42 -15.67
CA PRO A 89 0.88 11.48 -15.03
C PRO A 89 1.60 10.98 -13.78
N LEU A 90 2.82 11.48 -13.53
CA LEU A 90 3.63 11.15 -12.34
C LEU A 90 2.85 11.36 -11.03
N ALA A 91 2.02 12.42 -10.97
CA ALA A 91 1.17 12.72 -9.81
C ALA A 91 0.12 11.63 -9.52
N SER A 92 -0.31 10.88 -10.55
CA SER A 92 -1.29 9.79 -10.45
C SER A 92 -0.64 8.42 -10.21
N GLN A 93 0.60 8.22 -10.64
CA GLN A 93 1.29 6.92 -10.57
C GLN A 93 1.27 6.32 -9.16
N LYS A 94 1.58 7.12 -8.13
CA LYS A 94 1.59 6.63 -6.74
C LYS A 94 0.21 6.13 -6.29
N ARG A 95 -0.87 6.81 -6.68
CA ARG A 95 -2.25 6.38 -6.36
C ARG A 95 -2.59 5.08 -7.07
N VAL A 96 -2.21 4.95 -8.33
CA VAL A 96 -2.44 3.75 -9.14
C VAL A 96 -1.67 2.54 -8.59
N ILE A 97 -0.40 2.70 -8.23
CA ILE A 97 0.41 1.64 -7.59
C ILE A 97 -0.28 1.14 -6.31
N VAL A 98 -0.75 2.07 -5.49
CA VAL A 98 -1.49 1.76 -4.25
C VAL A 98 -2.80 1.03 -4.53
N TYR A 99 -3.54 1.44 -5.57
CA TYR A 99 -4.77 0.78 -6.01
C TYR A 99 -4.51 -0.67 -6.44
N LEU A 100 -3.52 -0.90 -7.30
CA LEU A 100 -3.14 -2.24 -7.80
C LEU A 100 -2.74 -3.15 -6.64
N ARG A 101 -1.87 -2.63 -5.76
CA ARG A 101 -1.42 -3.34 -4.56
C ARG A 101 -2.57 -3.80 -3.69
N ASP A 102 -3.49 -2.92 -3.37
CA ASP A 102 -4.63 -3.26 -2.51
C ASP A 102 -5.65 -4.17 -3.21
N GLY A 103 -5.75 -4.11 -4.55
CA GLY A 103 -6.52 -5.06 -5.35
C GLY A 103 -5.97 -6.48 -5.24
N ILE A 104 -4.67 -6.65 -5.51
CA ILE A 104 -3.98 -7.95 -5.42
C ILE A 104 -3.99 -8.49 -3.98
N MET A 105 -3.69 -7.67 -2.98
CA MET A 105 -3.73 -8.08 -1.57
C MET A 105 -5.10 -8.65 -1.17
N ARG A 106 -6.20 -8.07 -1.66
CA ARG A 106 -7.57 -8.55 -1.42
C ARG A 106 -7.89 -9.85 -2.14
N GLN A 107 -7.35 -10.06 -3.34
CA GLN A 107 -7.50 -11.35 -4.02
C GLN A 107 -6.74 -12.45 -3.29
N GLU A 108 -5.53 -12.14 -2.82
CA GLU A 108 -4.68 -13.13 -2.15
C GLU A 108 -5.18 -13.49 -0.76
N SER A 109 -5.79 -12.54 -0.03
CA SER A 109 -6.38 -12.81 1.29
C SER A 109 -7.53 -13.82 1.27
N LYS A 110 -8.14 -14.08 0.10
CA LYS A 110 -9.22 -15.05 -0.06
C LYS A 110 -8.72 -16.49 -0.22
N ARG A 111 -7.40 -16.70 -0.42
CA ARG A 111 -6.83 -18.04 -0.61
C ARG A 111 -6.52 -18.69 0.73
N GLN A 112 -7.31 -19.70 1.09
CA GLN A 112 -7.07 -20.48 2.30
C GLN A 112 -5.76 -21.28 2.18
N GLY A 113 -4.98 -21.34 3.26
CA GLY A 113 -3.75 -22.14 3.38
C GLY A 113 -2.49 -21.63 2.66
N LEU A 114 -2.63 -20.87 1.56
CA LEU A 114 -1.51 -20.42 0.71
C LEU A 114 -1.39 -18.90 0.55
N ALA A 115 -2.18 -18.12 1.30
CA ALA A 115 -2.17 -16.66 1.18
C ALA A 115 -0.76 -16.08 1.36
N PHE A 116 -0.36 -15.22 0.43
CA PHE A 116 0.89 -14.45 0.48
C PHE A 116 2.16 -15.32 0.46
N ASN A 117 2.09 -16.54 -0.10
CA ASN A 117 3.22 -17.44 -0.16
C ASN A 117 4.30 -16.93 -1.14
N LEU A 118 5.49 -16.64 -0.60
CA LEU A 118 6.71 -16.32 -1.36
C LEU A 118 7.88 -17.25 -0.99
N GLY A 119 7.58 -18.44 -0.46
CA GLY A 119 8.59 -19.35 0.10
C GLY A 119 9.50 -20.02 -0.93
N SER A 120 9.22 -19.90 -2.23
CA SER A 120 10.03 -20.45 -3.30
C SER A 120 10.15 -19.48 -4.49
N ARG A 121 11.20 -19.66 -5.30
CA ARG A 121 11.41 -18.85 -6.52
C ARG A 121 10.21 -18.94 -7.46
N ASP A 122 9.66 -20.13 -7.67
CA ASP A 122 8.49 -20.30 -8.54
C ASP A 122 7.23 -19.63 -7.97
N ALA A 123 7.06 -19.65 -6.64
CA ALA A 123 5.96 -18.94 -6.00
C ALA A 123 6.09 -17.42 -6.21
N ILE A 124 7.31 -16.88 -6.12
CA ILE A 124 7.60 -15.48 -6.43
C ILE A 124 7.26 -15.18 -7.89
N VAL A 125 7.80 -15.95 -8.84
CA VAL A 125 7.56 -15.74 -10.28
C VAL A 125 6.07 -15.76 -10.63
N ARG A 126 5.32 -16.74 -10.12
CA ARG A 126 3.86 -16.81 -10.31
C ARG A 126 3.14 -15.61 -9.71
N ALA A 127 3.56 -15.18 -8.52
CA ALA A 127 2.97 -14.03 -7.85
C ALA A 127 3.23 -12.73 -8.64
N GLU A 128 4.45 -12.52 -9.15
CA GLU A 128 4.75 -11.35 -9.97
C GLU A 128 3.97 -11.36 -11.30
N ALA A 129 3.91 -12.51 -11.98
CA ALA A 129 3.14 -12.66 -13.21
C ALA A 129 1.67 -12.27 -13.00
N LYS A 130 1.07 -12.72 -11.88
CA LYS A 130 -0.28 -12.35 -11.49
C LYS A 130 -0.44 -10.84 -11.26
N VAL A 131 0.54 -10.18 -10.63
CA VAL A 131 0.51 -8.71 -10.43
C VAL A 131 0.53 -7.99 -11.78
N ARG A 132 1.43 -8.40 -12.69
CA ARG A 132 1.54 -7.83 -14.04
C ARG A 132 0.25 -8.03 -14.84
N GLU A 133 -0.32 -9.23 -14.79
CA GLU A 133 -1.60 -9.55 -15.44
C GLU A 133 -2.74 -8.69 -14.89
N PHE A 134 -2.82 -8.52 -13.57
CA PHE A 134 -3.83 -7.67 -12.95
C PHE A 134 -3.67 -6.19 -13.31
N ALA A 135 -2.44 -5.69 -13.37
CA ALA A 135 -2.13 -4.34 -13.82
C ALA A 135 -2.57 -4.13 -15.27
N HIS A 136 -2.22 -5.07 -16.16
CA HIS A 136 -2.63 -5.05 -17.55
C HIS A 136 -4.16 -5.02 -17.71
N LYS A 137 -4.88 -5.96 -17.07
CA LYS A 137 -6.35 -6.02 -17.11
C LYS A 137 -7.02 -4.78 -16.52
N SER A 138 -6.36 -4.10 -15.58
CA SER A 138 -6.90 -2.91 -14.94
C SER A 138 -6.56 -1.61 -15.67
N LYS A 139 -5.59 -1.61 -16.61
CA LYS A 139 -5.04 -0.39 -17.24
C LYS A 139 -6.13 0.49 -17.83
N ALA A 140 -6.98 -0.05 -18.71
CA ALA A 140 -8.04 0.73 -19.37
C ALA A 140 -8.96 1.42 -18.36
N ARG A 141 -9.53 0.66 -17.41
CA ARG A 141 -10.41 1.23 -16.37
C ARG A 141 -9.69 2.27 -15.49
N ILE A 142 -8.39 2.11 -15.24
CA ILE A 142 -7.62 3.08 -14.47
C ILE A 142 -7.44 4.38 -15.26
N LEU A 143 -7.10 4.30 -16.54
CA LEU A 143 -6.94 5.47 -17.40
C LEU A 143 -8.26 6.23 -17.58
N GLU A 144 -9.37 5.51 -17.79
CA GLU A 144 -10.72 6.09 -17.82
C GLU A 144 -11.03 6.84 -16.53
N ARG A 145 -10.78 6.22 -15.36
CA ARG A 145 -11.02 6.84 -14.06
C ARG A 145 -10.16 8.08 -13.80
N GLU A 146 -8.94 8.12 -14.35
CA GLU A 146 -8.07 9.30 -14.26
C GLU A 146 -8.41 10.36 -15.33
N GLY A 147 -9.44 10.14 -16.16
CA GLY A 147 -9.88 11.05 -17.21
C GLY A 147 -8.95 11.09 -18.43
N LEU A 148 -8.16 10.03 -18.62
CA LEU A 148 -7.11 9.92 -19.65
C LEU A 148 -7.52 9.06 -20.85
N LEU A 149 -8.58 8.26 -20.69
CA LEU A 149 -9.35 7.75 -21.83
C LEU A 149 -10.55 8.69 -22.00
N ARG A 150 -10.56 9.44 -23.09
CA ARG A 150 -11.78 10.06 -23.61
C ARG A 150 -12.37 9.10 -24.62
N ASP A 151 -13.69 8.93 -24.58
CA ASP A 151 -14.43 8.16 -25.58
C ASP A 151 -13.97 8.56 -26.98
N CYS A 152 -13.47 7.58 -27.74
CA CYS A 152 -13.32 7.70 -29.18
C CYS A 152 -14.70 7.63 -29.84
#